data_AF-A0A7W8NRS1-F1
#
_entry.id   AF-A0A7W8NRS1-F1
#
_cell.length_a   1.000
_cell.length_b   1.000
_cell.length_c   1.000
_cell.angle_alpha   90.00
_cell.angle_beta   90.00
_cell.angle_gamma   90.00
#
_symmetry.space_group_name_H-M   'P 1'
#
loop_
_entity.id
_entity.type
_entity.pdbx_description
1 polymer ?
#
loop_
_entity_poly.entity_id
_entity_poly.type
_entity_poly.pdbx_seq_one_letter_code
_entity_poly.pdbx_strand_id
1 'polypeptide(L)'
;MPVTTRPALSRSLFLAALLAASPALADADTQPAPPSIGADIPLVYFGPAPSTVNPNLVGPKQLLTAGKIDFDKSTITLPLYRGQLRDGRNVWYVLTDTDDRGNAEALGLNYSAKLTYAAVGKAVRTATLGKGGLLTFDQGTVDFAPARRVVAGTASAFPPQVAQPGSVGDAAYTPLVRITNAGGHIYNAPVVAFDISAEQLGKFCTAAPDYSKVHDKVVNICPAGDGGEVTLSLTPGFSFAKPVLYLSTEASDALPAAMEGVTQAPGLKDITVGHDDSAFSPVERLFAAVNGPTGKANPQRQGFNSALSGEGSPLNVLGGIPTVATDYSPLWDLNVYEWTKASIAASYRSRLIEEFQILGLAERGFITGPGGAPFGSSGFIVNCPVVWRFL
;
A
#
# COMPACT_ATOMS: atom_id res chain seq x y z
N MET A 1 81.78 8.39 -11.91
CA MET A 1 80.97 8.48 -13.15
C MET A 1 81.16 7.16 -13.88
N PRO A 2 80.15 6.43 -14.35
CA PRO A 2 78.86 6.90 -14.87
C PRO A 2 77.62 6.10 -14.38
N VAL A 3 76.48 6.53 -14.92
CA VAL A 3 75.07 6.18 -14.70
C VAL A 3 74.74 4.71 -15.00
N THR A 4 73.83 4.11 -14.22
CA THR A 4 73.00 2.99 -14.70
C THR A 4 71.59 3.06 -14.09
N THR A 5 70.62 3.01 -15.00
CA THR A 5 69.18 3.19 -14.87
C THR A 5 68.49 2.05 -14.10
N ARG A 6 67.56 2.37 -13.20
CA ARG A 6 66.61 1.40 -12.60
C ARG A 6 65.29 1.40 -13.38
N PRO A 7 64.66 0.25 -13.66
CA PRO A 7 63.33 0.19 -14.24
C PRO A 7 62.26 0.35 -13.14
N ALA A 8 61.17 1.02 -13.49
CA ALA A 8 59.98 1.17 -12.65
C ALA A 8 59.23 -0.18 -12.55
N LEU A 9 59.01 -0.67 -11.34
CA LEU A 9 58.08 -1.76 -11.08
C LEU A 9 56.64 -1.24 -11.16
N SER A 10 55.94 -1.64 -12.22
CA SER A 10 54.49 -1.54 -12.34
C SER A 10 53.83 -2.47 -11.31
N ARG A 11 53.11 -1.90 -10.34
CA ARG A 11 52.20 -2.65 -9.46
C ARG A 11 50.85 -2.79 -10.16
N SER A 12 50.66 -3.89 -10.87
CA SER A 12 49.34 -4.32 -11.35
C SER A 12 48.50 -4.79 -10.15
N LEU A 13 47.56 -3.95 -9.70
CA LEU A 13 46.46 -4.41 -8.84
C LEU A 13 45.47 -5.19 -9.71
N PHE A 14 45.40 -6.50 -9.51
CA PHE A 14 44.28 -7.33 -9.93
C PHE A 14 43.03 -6.90 -9.14
N LEU A 15 42.15 -6.14 -9.78
CA LEU A 15 40.81 -5.87 -9.26
C LEU A 15 39.94 -7.08 -9.62
N ALA A 16 39.75 -8.00 -8.69
CA ALA A 16 38.78 -9.07 -8.82
C ALA A 16 37.37 -8.46 -8.79
N ALA A 17 36.70 -8.46 -9.93
CA ALA A 17 35.31 -8.05 -10.05
C ALA A 17 34.42 -9.12 -9.40
N LEU A 18 34.11 -8.97 -8.11
CA LEU A 18 32.91 -9.57 -7.54
C LEU A 18 31.69 -8.81 -8.07
N LEU A 19 31.10 -9.31 -9.15
CA LEU A 19 29.70 -9.02 -9.48
C LEU A 19 28.82 -9.77 -8.46
N ALA A 20 28.71 -9.19 -7.27
CA ALA A 20 27.62 -9.52 -6.37
C ALA A 20 26.34 -8.97 -7.01
N ALA A 21 25.44 -9.86 -7.43
CA ALA A 21 24.07 -9.51 -7.71
C ALA A 21 23.53 -8.78 -6.48
N SER A 22 23.26 -7.47 -6.62
CA SER A 22 22.64 -6.71 -5.55
C SER A 22 21.24 -7.28 -5.34
N PRO A 23 20.89 -7.81 -4.15
CA PRO A 23 19.49 -8.03 -3.85
C PRO A 23 18.80 -6.67 -3.98
N ALA A 24 17.60 -6.65 -4.54
CA ALA A 24 16.76 -5.45 -4.52
C ALA A 24 16.69 -4.97 -3.07
N LEU A 25 17.38 -3.87 -2.75
CA LEU A 25 17.25 -3.23 -1.45
C LEU A 25 15.78 -2.89 -1.30
N ALA A 26 15.14 -3.43 -0.28
CA ALA A 26 13.85 -2.94 0.19
C ALA A 26 13.92 -1.40 0.32
N ASP A 27 12.81 -0.75 0.03
CA ASP A 27 12.68 0.70 0.15
C ASP A 27 12.72 1.09 1.64
N ALA A 28 13.93 1.16 2.20
CA ALA A 28 14.20 1.46 3.61
C ALA A 28 13.95 2.92 3.99
N ASP A 29 13.38 3.73 3.08
CA ASP A 29 13.13 5.17 3.25
C ASP A 29 12.26 5.53 4.46
N THR A 30 11.55 4.56 5.03
CA THR A 30 10.63 4.73 6.16
C THR A 30 11.08 4.00 7.42
N GLN A 31 12.07 3.10 7.35
CA GLN A 31 12.49 2.37 8.54
C GLN A 31 13.28 3.31 9.47
N PRO A 32 12.83 3.52 10.72
CA PRO A 32 13.53 4.41 11.63
C PRO A 32 14.91 3.85 12.00
N ALA A 33 15.87 4.75 12.21
CA ALA A 33 17.17 4.38 12.75
C ALA A 33 17.01 3.72 14.14
N PRO A 34 17.86 2.75 14.50
CA PRO A 34 17.80 2.15 15.82
C PRO A 34 18.09 3.19 16.90
N PRO A 35 17.39 3.17 18.05
CA PRO A 35 17.56 4.19 19.09
C PRO A 35 18.91 4.13 19.79
N SER A 36 19.73 3.10 19.52
CA SER A 36 21.11 3.00 19.99
C SER A 36 22.09 3.89 19.21
N ILE A 37 21.68 4.50 18.09
CA ILE A 37 22.54 5.46 17.39
C ILE A 37 22.78 6.68 18.27
N GLY A 38 24.05 6.93 18.61
CA GLY A 38 24.44 8.01 19.52
C GLY A 38 24.27 7.70 21.01
N ALA A 39 23.91 6.46 21.38
CA ALA A 39 23.86 6.01 22.77
C ALA A 39 25.13 5.22 23.14
N ASP A 40 25.59 5.37 24.40
CA ASP A 40 26.74 4.61 24.94
C ASP A 40 26.37 3.16 25.33
N ILE A 41 25.12 2.75 25.08
CA ILE A 41 24.60 1.41 25.40
C ILE A 41 24.03 0.75 24.14
N PRO A 42 24.27 -0.56 23.93
CA PRO A 42 23.74 -1.24 22.77
C PRO A 42 22.23 -1.47 22.90
N LEU A 43 21.56 -1.61 21.75
CA LEU A 43 20.10 -1.76 21.66
C LEU A 43 19.53 -2.86 22.57
N VAL A 44 20.31 -3.93 22.83
CA VAL A 44 19.91 -5.06 23.69
C VAL A 44 19.64 -4.68 25.16
N TYR A 45 20.09 -3.51 25.62
CA TYR A 45 19.81 -2.99 26.97
C TYR A 45 18.59 -2.06 27.01
N PHE A 46 18.01 -1.69 25.87
CA PHE A 46 16.82 -0.85 25.84
C PHE A 46 15.62 -1.67 26.34
N GLY A 47 14.79 -1.04 27.18
CA GLY A 47 13.53 -1.64 27.62
C GLY A 47 12.55 -1.84 26.45
N PRO A 48 11.51 -2.66 26.63
CA PRO A 48 10.48 -2.84 25.61
C PRO A 48 9.79 -1.50 25.30
N ALA A 49 9.36 -1.32 24.04
CA ALA A 49 8.67 -0.10 23.64
C ALA A 49 7.36 0.08 24.44
N PRO A 50 6.99 1.31 24.85
CA PRO A 50 5.74 1.56 25.59
C PRO A 50 4.47 1.03 24.89
N SER A 51 4.47 0.99 23.55
CA SER A 51 3.41 0.41 22.72
C SER A 51 3.15 -1.09 22.97
N THR A 52 4.12 -1.81 23.58
CA THR A 52 3.95 -3.22 23.98
C THR A 52 2.97 -3.39 25.15
N VAL A 53 2.83 -2.36 26.00
CA VAL A 53 1.94 -2.37 27.16
C VAL A 53 0.64 -1.66 26.85
N ASN A 54 0.72 -0.49 26.22
CA ASN A 54 -0.45 0.26 25.78
C ASN A 54 -0.28 0.63 24.30
N PRO A 55 -1.08 0.03 23.40
CA PRO A 55 -0.90 0.20 21.96
C PRO A 55 -1.11 1.63 21.46
N ASN A 56 -1.66 2.54 22.27
CA ASN A 56 -1.80 3.96 21.92
C ASN A 56 -0.55 4.80 22.22
N LEU A 57 0.42 4.27 22.96
CA LEU A 57 1.66 4.97 23.27
C LEU A 57 2.66 4.92 22.10
N VAL A 58 3.70 5.75 22.18
CA VAL A 58 4.80 5.78 21.21
C VAL A 58 5.48 4.41 21.14
N GLY A 59 5.71 3.93 19.92
CA GLY A 59 6.32 2.63 19.69
C GLY A 59 5.76 1.90 18.48
N PRO A 60 6.51 0.89 17.99
CA PRO A 60 6.06 0.04 16.90
C PRO A 60 4.78 -0.72 17.28
N LYS A 61 3.90 -0.95 16.30
CA LYS A 61 2.70 -1.78 16.50
C LYS A 61 2.26 -2.40 15.17
N GLN A 62 2.08 -3.72 15.17
CA GLN A 62 1.35 -4.41 14.13
C GLN A 62 -0.14 -4.16 14.30
N LEU A 63 -0.78 -3.70 13.23
CA LEU A 63 -2.19 -3.39 13.18
C LEU A 63 -2.95 -4.55 12.56
N LEU A 64 -2.54 -5.00 11.38
CA LEU A 64 -3.05 -6.22 10.75
C LEU A 64 -2.30 -7.45 11.30
N THR A 65 -2.81 -8.07 12.36
CA THR A 65 -2.17 -9.20 13.05
C THR A 65 -2.54 -10.57 12.50
N ALA A 66 -3.41 -10.64 11.50
CA ALA A 66 -3.78 -11.88 10.81
C ALA A 66 -2.58 -12.55 10.10
N GLY A 67 -1.52 -11.80 9.79
CA GLY A 67 -0.36 -12.27 9.06
C GLY A 67 0.99 -11.99 9.72
N LYS A 68 2.06 -12.49 9.11
CA LYS A 68 3.45 -12.27 9.55
C LYS A 68 4.17 -11.34 8.59
N ILE A 69 4.89 -10.35 9.13
CA ILE A 69 5.66 -9.38 8.34
C ILE A 69 7.11 -9.86 8.21
N ASP A 70 7.63 -9.79 6.99
CA ASP A 70 9.06 -9.86 6.69
C ASP A 70 9.52 -8.44 6.34
N PHE A 71 10.18 -7.77 7.29
CA PHE A 71 10.61 -6.37 7.12
C PHE A 71 11.71 -6.22 6.07
N ASP A 72 12.60 -7.21 5.95
CA ASP A 72 13.70 -7.19 4.99
C ASP A 72 13.19 -7.27 3.56
N LYS A 73 12.07 -7.99 3.34
CA LYS A 73 11.40 -8.07 2.04
C LYS A 73 10.27 -7.07 1.87
N SER A 74 9.88 -6.36 2.93
CA SER A 74 8.68 -5.50 2.97
C SER A 74 7.44 -6.26 2.48
N THR A 75 7.18 -7.43 3.06
CA THR A 75 6.03 -8.27 2.70
C THR A 75 5.23 -8.69 3.93
N ILE A 76 3.95 -9.02 3.75
CA ILE A 76 3.13 -9.72 4.73
C ILE A 76 2.60 -11.04 4.17
N THR A 77 2.69 -12.12 4.94
CA THR A 77 2.04 -13.40 4.63
C THR A 77 0.71 -13.47 5.38
N LEU A 78 -0.40 -13.48 4.65
CA LEU A 78 -1.78 -13.52 5.16
C LEU A 78 -2.44 -14.89 4.89
N PRO A 79 -3.46 -15.25 5.67
CA PRO A 79 -4.35 -16.36 5.34
C PRO A 79 -5.01 -16.12 3.98
N LEU A 80 -4.93 -17.12 3.11
CA LEU A 80 -5.64 -17.19 1.85
C LEU A 80 -6.96 -17.93 2.06
N TYR A 81 -8.05 -17.36 1.60
CA TYR A 81 -9.38 -17.97 1.65
C TYR A 81 -9.85 -18.35 0.26
N ARG A 82 -10.54 -19.49 0.17
CA ARG A 82 -11.31 -19.86 -1.01
C ARG A 82 -12.77 -19.47 -0.83
N GLY A 83 -13.33 -18.91 -1.88
CA GLY A 83 -14.75 -18.69 -2.08
C GLY A 83 -15.13 -19.02 -3.52
N GLN A 84 -16.35 -18.66 -3.89
CA GLN A 84 -16.84 -18.84 -5.25
C GLN A 84 -17.81 -17.72 -5.64
N LEU A 85 -17.94 -17.46 -6.94
CA LEU A 85 -19.10 -16.74 -7.45
C LEU A 85 -20.32 -17.67 -7.49
N ARG A 86 -21.52 -17.08 -7.61
CA ARG A 86 -22.77 -17.82 -7.82
C ARG A 86 -22.74 -18.81 -9.00
N ASP A 87 -21.94 -18.52 -10.02
CA ASP A 87 -21.77 -19.38 -11.19
C ASP A 87 -20.72 -20.49 -10.99
N GLY A 88 -20.13 -20.59 -9.79
CA GLY A 88 -19.19 -21.64 -9.40
C GLY A 88 -17.72 -21.33 -9.67
N ARG A 89 -17.39 -20.20 -10.30
CA ARG A 89 -15.99 -19.80 -10.52
C ARG A 89 -15.30 -19.50 -9.20
N ASN A 90 -14.05 -19.96 -9.06
CA ASN A 90 -13.29 -19.80 -7.82
C ASN A 90 -12.95 -18.32 -7.56
N VAL A 91 -13.03 -17.92 -6.30
CA VAL A 91 -12.55 -16.62 -5.81
C VAL A 91 -11.52 -16.87 -4.73
N TRP A 92 -10.30 -16.40 -4.92
CA TRP A 92 -9.25 -16.47 -3.90
C TRP A 92 -9.03 -15.07 -3.34
N TYR A 93 -9.21 -14.91 -2.03
CA TYR A 93 -9.22 -13.60 -1.39
C TYR A 93 -8.50 -13.61 -0.05
N VAL A 94 -8.12 -12.43 0.41
CA VAL A 94 -7.63 -12.18 1.77
C VAL A 94 -8.66 -11.37 2.54
N LEU A 95 -8.57 -11.37 3.87
CA LEU A 95 -9.36 -10.49 4.72
C LEU A 95 -8.42 -9.53 5.45
N THR A 96 -8.77 -8.25 5.49
CA THR A 96 -7.91 -7.22 6.10
C THR A 96 -8.63 -6.32 7.10
N ASP A 97 -9.91 -6.04 6.90
CA ASP A 97 -10.69 -5.13 7.73
C ASP A 97 -12.14 -5.59 7.86
N THR A 98 -12.82 -5.14 8.91
CA THR A 98 -14.27 -5.29 9.05
C THR A 98 -14.89 -4.17 9.88
N ASP A 99 -16.18 -3.91 9.69
CA ASP A 99 -16.97 -3.03 10.56
C ASP A 99 -17.44 -3.69 11.85
N ASP A 100 -17.08 -4.95 12.10
CA ASP A 100 -17.32 -5.64 13.36
C ASP A 100 -16.07 -5.73 14.24
N ARG A 101 -16.13 -5.10 15.41
CA ARG A 101 -14.98 -5.05 16.32
C ARG A 101 -14.59 -6.43 16.86
N GLY A 102 -15.58 -7.26 17.20
CA GLY A 102 -15.32 -8.59 17.77
C GLY A 102 -14.61 -9.51 16.79
N ASN A 103 -15.09 -9.57 15.55
CA ASN A 103 -14.46 -10.34 14.49
C ASN A 103 -13.10 -9.76 14.08
N ALA A 104 -12.95 -8.44 14.05
CA ALA A 104 -11.64 -7.83 13.79
C ALA A 104 -10.59 -8.30 14.82
N GLU A 105 -10.92 -8.22 16.11
CA GLU A 105 -10.04 -8.66 17.19
C GLU A 105 -9.78 -10.18 17.15
N ALA A 106 -10.81 -10.99 16.92
CA ALA A 106 -10.69 -12.45 16.91
C ALA A 106 -9.86 -12.99 15.73
N LEU A 107 -9.95 -12.35 14.57
CA LEU A 107 -9.28 -12.77 13.34
C LEU A 107 -7.98 -12.01 13.06
N GLY A 108 -7.66 -10.99 13.87
CA GLY A 108 -6.51 -10.12 13.67
C GLY A 108 -6.65 -9.18 12.46
N LEU A 109 -7.87 -8.79 12.12
CA LEU A 109 -8.17 -7.78 11.11
C LEU A 109 -8.20 -6.39 11.74
N ASN A 110 -8.13 -5.35 10.92
CA ASN A 110 -8.37 -3.99 11.39
C ASN A 110 -9.87 -3.74 11.59
N TYR A 111 -10.24 -3.08 12.67
CA TYR A 111 -11.59 -2.58 12.86
C TYR A 111 -11.76 -1.22 12.20
N SER A 112 -12.76 -1.07 11.33
CA SER A 112 -13.16 0.22 10.75
C SER A 112 -14.67 0.43 10.88
N ALA A 113 -15.08 1.30 11.80
CA ALA A 113 -16.48 1.70 11.93
C ALA A 113 -17.01 2.43 10.68
N LYS A 114 -16.13 3.12 9.95
CA LYS A 114 -16.48 3.86 8.73
C LYS A 114 -17.01 2.94 7.62
N LEU A 115 -16.58 1.68 7.56
CA LEU A 115 -17.06 0.70 6.57
C LEU A 115 -18.58 0.48 6.62
N THR A 116 -19.23 0.69 7.77
CA THR A 116 -20.70 0.63 7.87
C THR A 116 -21.40 1.54 6.86
N TYR A 117 -20.80 2.68 6.51
CA TYR A 117 -21.36 3.66 5.57
C TYR A 117 -20.95 3.42 4.11
N ALA A 118 -20.12 2.41 3.83
CA ALA A 118 -19.62 2.14 2.48
C ALA A 118 -20.66 1.47 1.58
N ALA A 119 -21.75 0.92 2.15
CA ALA A 119 -22.78 0.19 1.41
C ALA A 119 -23.73 1.09 0.62
N VAL A 120 -23.17 1.88 -0.29
CA VAL A 120 -23.87 2.75 -1.24
C VAL A 120 -23.63 2.25 -2.66
N GLY A 121 -24.68 2.23 -3.48
CA GLY A 121 -24.59 1.73 -4.86
C GLY A 121 -23.95 0.33 -4.96
N LYS A 122 -22.87 0.22 -5.72
CA LYS A 122 -22.07 -0.99 -5.98
C LYS A 122 -20.79 -1.06 -5.14
N ALA A 123 -20.60 -0.14 -4.20
CA ALA A 123 -19.38 -0.08 -3.40
C ALA A 123 -19.22 -1.24 -2.42
N VAL A 124 -20.29 -1.98 -2.12
CA VAL A 124 -20.25 -3.22 -1.35
C VAL A 124 -21.02 -4.31 -2.10
N ARG A 125 -20.35 -5.44 -2.37
CA ARG A 125 -21.00 -6.64 -2.91
C ARG A 125 -21.64 -7.46 -1.80
N THR A 126 -22.56 -8.32 -2.14
CA THR A 126 -23.18 -9.26 -1.20
C THR A 126 -22.58 -10.65 -1.36
N ALA A 127 -22.49 -11.38 -0.25
CA ALA A 127 -22.16 -12.79 -0.23
C ALA A 127 -23.00 -13.53 0.81
N THR A 128 -23.13 -14.84 0.63
CA THR A 128 -23.71 -15.74 1.64
C THR A 128 -22.67 -16.74 2.13
N LEU A 129 -22.66 -16.98 3.43
CA LEU A 129 -21.84 -17.99 4.08
C LEU A 129 -22.52 -19.37 3.95
N GLY A 130 -21.83 -20.29 3.30
CA GLY A 130 -22.24 -21.68 3.15
C GLY A 130 -21.70 -22.59 4.27
N LYS A 131 -21.97 -23.89 4.15
CA LYS A 131 -21.36 -24.91 5.01
C LYS A 131 -19.84 -24.90 4.84
N GLY A 132 -19.11 -25.16 5.92
CA GLY A 132 -17.65 -25.23 5.91
C GLY A 132 -16.94 -23.87 5.80
N GLY A 133 -17.65 -22.75 5.94
CA GLY A 133 -17.04 -21.41 5.90
C GLY A 133 -16.85 -20.82 4.50
N LEU A 134 -17.31 -21.51 3.45
CA LEU A 134 -17.19 -21.04 2.07
C LEU A 134 -18.10 -19.84 1.82
N LEU A 135 -17.53 -18.71 1.39
CA LEU A 135 -18.29 -17.56 0.91
C LEU A 135 -18.68 -17.74 -0.56
N THR A 136 -19.98 -17.56 -0.85
CA THR A 136 -20.48 -17.42 -2.22
C THR A 136 -20.81 -15.96 -2.49
N PHE A 137 -20.00 -15.32 -3.33
CA PHE A 137 -20.15 -13.93 -3.77
C PHE A 137 -21.21 -13.83 -4.86
N ASP A 138 -22.06 -12.80 -4.77
CA ASP A 138 -23.18 -12.65 -5.70
C ASP A 138 -22.75 -12.20 -7.11
N GLN A 139 -21.68 -11.41 -7.21
CA GLN A 139 -21.19 -10.79 -8.44
C GLN A 139 -19.74 -10.29 -8.30
N GLY A 140 -19.18 -9.70 -9.36
CA GLY A 140 -17.88 -9.04 -9.36
C GLY A 140 -16.72 -9.97 -9.74
N THR A 141 -16.41 -10.05 -11.02
CA THR A 141 -15.25 -10.76 -11.56
C THR A 141 -14.01 -9.86 -11.56
N VAL A 142 -12.82 -10.47 -11.53
CA VAL A 142 -11.55 -9.76 -11.77
C VAL A 142 -10.82 -10.41 -12.95
N ASP A 143 -10.44 -9.60 -13.93
CA ASP A 143 -9.55 -9.99 -15.01
C ASP A 143 -8.10 -9.63 -14.64
N PHE A 144 -7.26 -10.64 -14.50
CA PHE A 144 -5.81 -10.49 -14.24
C PHE A 144 -4.98 -10.55 -15.53
N ALA A 145 -5.58 -10.79 -16.70
CA ALA A 145 -4.83 -10.90 -17.96
C ALA A 145 -4.05 -9.63 -18.39
N PRO A 146 -4.48 -8.39 -18.08
CA PRO A 146 -3.73 -7.20 -18.45
C PRO A 146 -2.32 -7.16 -17.86
N ALA A 147 -1.34 -6.72 -18.63
CA ALA A 147 -0.02 -6.41 -18.08
C ALA A 147 -0.01 -4.96 -17.58
N ARG A 148 0.36 -4.76 -16.31
CA ARG A 148 0.52 -3.42 -15.75
C ARG A 148 1.57 -2.64 -16.56
N ARG A 149 1.22 -1.41 -16.96
CA ARG A 149 2.13 -0.51 -17.67
C ARG A 149 1.96 0.92 -17.18
N VAL A 150 3.06 1.50 -16.70
CA VAL A 150 3.14 2.90 -16.32
C VAL A 150 4.32 3.53 -17.04
N VAL A 151 4.08 4.61 -17.77
CA VAL A 151 5.13 5.35 -18.51
C VAL A 151 5.05 6.81 -18.08
N ALA A 152 6.17 7.34 -17.58
CA ALA A 152 6.28 8.72 -17.17
C ALA A 152 5.94 9.69 -18.32
N GLY A 153 5.40 10.86 -17.98
CA GLY A 153 5.18 11.96 -18.91
C GLY A 153 6.48 12.59 -19.39
N THR A 154 6.39 13.36 -20.47
CA THR A 154 7.55 13.94 -21.16
C THR A 154 7.94 15.34 -20.67
N ALA A 155 6.96 16.18 -20.33
CA ALA A 155 7.19 17.52 -19.78
C ALA A 155 7.52 17.48 -18.28
N SER A 156 6.85 16.59 -17.57
CA SER A 156 7.09 16.20 -16.18
C SER A 156 6.72 14.73 -16.06
N ALA A 157 7.33 14.01 -15.10
CA ALA A 157 7.09 12.58 -14.97
C ALA A 157 5.62 12.25 -14.65
N PHE A 158 4.96 13.06 -13.82
CA PHE A 158 3.50 13.08 -13.65
C PHE A 158 2.87 14.27 -14.40
N PRO A 159 1.70 14.12 -15.04
CA PRO A 159 0.94 12.88 -15.19
C PRO A 159 1.64 11.88 -16.13
N PRO A 160 1.46 10.57 -15.92
CA PRO A 160 2.05 9.56 -16.81
C PRO A 160 1.40 9.61 -18.20
N GLN A 161 2.19 9.30 -19.23
CA GLN A 161 1.69 9.14 -20.61
C GLN A 161 0.85 7.86 -20.75
N VAL A 162 1.19 6.82 -19.98
CA VAL A 162 0.45 5.55 -19.94
C VAL A 162 0.21 5.18 -18.49
N ALA A 163 -1.05 4.88 -18.17
CA ALA A 163 -1.47 4.33 -16.88
C ALA A 163 -2.44 3.17 -17.14
N GLN A 164 -1.90 1.96 -17.21
CA GLN A 164 -2.64 0.73 -17.43
C GLN A 164 -2.49 -0.18 -16.20
N PRO A 165 -3.59 -0.52 -15.50
CA PRO A 165 -3.60 -1.51 -14.43
C PRO A 165 -3.22 -2.91 -14.93
N GLY A 166 -2.64 -3.74 -14.06
CA GLY A 166 -2.41 -5.16 -14.33
C GLY A 166 -3.63 -6.04 -14.03
N SER A 167 -4.65 -5.48 -13.40
CA SER A 167 -5.92 -6.20 -13.19
C SER A 167 -7.10 -5.25 -13.13
N VAL A 168 -8.23 -5.71 -13.66
CA VAL A 168 -9.43 -4.90 -13.81
C VAL A 168 -10.64 -5.71 -13.35
N GLY A 169 -11.33 -5.21 -12.33
CA GLY A 169 -12.62 -5.70 -11.92
C GLY A 169 -13.72 -5.30 -12.91
N ASP A 170 -14.75 -6.13 -13.02
CA ASP A 170 -15.95 -5.75 -13.77
C ASP A 170 -16.69 -4.56 -13.13
N ALA A 171 -17.77 -4.12 -13.76
CA ALA A 171 -18.56 -2.98 -13.29
C ALA A 171 -19.27 -3.20 -11.93
N ALA A 172 -19.25 -4.41 -11.37
CA ALA A 172 -19.79 -4.77 -10.07
C ALA A 172 -18.69 -5.07 -9.04
N TYR A 173 -17.42 -5.15 -9.44
CA TYR A 173 -16.32 -5.48 -8.54
C TYR A 173 -15.96 -4.32 -7.59
N THR A 174 -15.80 -4.70 -6.32
CA THR A 174 -15.29 -3.92 -5.19
C THR A 174 -14.69 -4.91 -4.19
N PRO A 175 -13.65 -4.56 -3.43
CA PRO A 175 -13.12 -5.45 -2.39
C PRO A 175 -14.08 -5.65 -1.22
N LEU A 176 -15.07 -4.77 -1.05
CA LEU A 176 -15.96 -4.83 0.11
C LEU A 176 -17.09 -5.84 -0.12
N VAL A 177 -17.32 -6.68 0.89
CA VAL A 177 -18.37 -7.69 0.87
C VAL A 177 -19.19 -7.65 2.16
N ARG A 178 -20.52 -7.65 2.03
CA ARG A 178 -21.47 -7.85 3.13
C ARG A 178 -21.95 -9.29 3.17
N ILE A 179 -21.79 -9.94 4.31
CA ILE A 179 -22.30 -11.31 4.52
C ILE A 179 -23.76 -11.25 4.98
N THR A 180 -24.71 -11.58 4.12
CA THR A 180 -26.12 -11.25 4.33
C THR A 180 -26.89 -12.25 5.21
N ASN A 181 -26.41 -13.49 5.32
CA ASN A 181 -27.05 -14.56 6.09
C ASN A 181 -26.32 -14.88 7.41
N ALA A 182 -25.26 -14.14 7.76
CA ALA A 182 -24.50 -14.32 8.99
C ALA A 182 -23.89 -12.98 9.46
N GLY A 183 -24.44 -12.40 10.52
CA GLY A 183 -23.95 -11.14 11.13
C GLY A 183 -24.34 -9.87 10.40
N GLY A 184 -24.33 -9.85 9.05
CA GLY A 184 -24.66 -8.66 8.27
C GLY A 184 -23.52 -7.64 8.16
N HIS A 185 -22.32 -8.01 8.62
CA HIS A 185 -21.14 -7.15 8.65
C HIS A 185 -20.45 -7.03 7.29
N ILE A 186 -19.71 -5.94 7.13
CA ILE A 186 -18.89 -5.66 5.95
C ILE A 186 -17.47 -6.10 6.26
N TYR A 187 -16.88 -6.83 5.33
CA TYR A 187 -15.48 -7.21 5.32
C TYR A 187 -14.79 -6.58 4.11
N ASN A 188 -13.56 -6.14 4.30
CA ASN A 188 -12.65 -5.85 3.21
C ASN A 188 -12.01 -7.19 2.79
N ALA A 189 -12.41 -7.67 1.60
CA ALA A 189 -12.06 -8.97 1.06
C ALA A 189 -11.42 -8.88 -0.34
N PRO A 190 -10.22 -8.28 -0.49
CA PRO A 190 -9.54 -8.16 -1.78
C PRO A 190 -9.34 -9.52 -2.47
N VAL A 191 -9.67 -9.59 -3.76
CA VAL A 191 -9.46 -10.78 -4.59
C VAL A 191 -8.02 -10.79 -5.12
N VAL A 192 -7.28 -11.84 -4.81
CA VAL A 192 -5.87 -12.01 -5.19
C VAL A 192 -5.65 -12.98 -6.35
N ALA A 193 -6.66 -13.81 -6.66
CA ALA A 193 -6.71 -14.63 -7.87
C ALA A 193 -8.17 -15.01 -8.19
N PHE A 194 -8.50 -15.21 -9.47
CA PHE A 194 -9.88 -15.43 -9.90
C PHE A 194 -9.98 -16.50 -10.99
N ASP A 195 -11.01 -17.35 -10.88
CA ASP A 195 -11.35 -18.43 -11.83
C ASP A 195 -10.18 -19.37 -12.18
N ILE A 196 -9.48 -19.81 -11.14
CA ILE A 196 -8.29 -20.65 -11.25
C ILE A 196 -8.30 -21.69 -10.12
N SER A 197 -7.86 -22.91 -10.42
CA SER A 197 -7.89 -24.02 -9.47
C SER A 197 -6.76 -23.93 -8.44
N ALA A 198 -6.94 -24.60 -7.29
CA ALA A 198 -5.91 -24.68 -6.25
C ALA A 198 -4.63 -25.34 -6.79
N GLU A 199 -4.75 -26.36 -7.64
CA GLU A 199 -3.62 -27.07 -8.25
C GLU A 199 -2.84 -26.16 -9.22
N GLN A 200 -3.53 -25.26 -9.92
CA GLN A 200 -2.88 -24.28 -10.79
C GLN A 200 -2.19 -23.19 -9.97
N LEU A 201 -2.86 -22.65 -8.94
CA LEU A 201 -2.26 -21.66 -8.01
C LEU A 201 -1.05 -22.24 -7.28
N GLY A 202 -1.11 -23.51 -6.86
CA GLY A 202 -0.05 -24.17 -6.09
C GLY A 202 1.32 -24.17 -6.78
N LYS A 203 1.35 -23.98 -8.11
CA LYS A 203 2.59 -23.80 -8.87
C LYS A 203 3.36 -22.53 -8.47
N PHE A 204 2.67 -21.51 -7.96
CA PHE A 204 3.22 -20.23 -7.52
C PHE A 204 3.60 -20.20 -6.04
N CYS A 205 3.56 -21.36 -5.37
CA CYS A 205 3.99 -21.43 -3.97
C CYS A 205 5.51 -21.30 -3.84
N THR A 206 6.26 -21.86 -4.79
CA THR A 206 7.74 -21.83 -4.82
C THR A 206 8.32 -21.20 -6.08
N ALA A 207 7.49 -20.95 -7.10
CA ALA A 207 7.90 -20.28 -8.33
C ALA A 207 7.43 -18.81 -8.36
N ALA A 208 8.05 -18.01 -9.23
CA ALA A 208 7.60 -16.65 -9.48
C ALA A 208 6.12 -16.64 -9.91
N PRO A 209 5.29 -15.73 -9.38
CA PRO A 209 3.89 -15.61 -9.78
C PRO A 209 3.73 -15.25 -11.25
N ASP A 210 2.67 -15.79 -11.88
CA ASP A 210 2.20 -15.36 -13.18
C ASP A 210 1.13 -14.29 -12.99
N TYR A 211 1.51 -13.01 -13.14
CA TYR A 211 0.62 -11.88 -12.92
C TYR A 211 -0.58 -11.83 -13.89
N SER A 212 -0.59 -12.64 -14.95
CA SER A 212 -1.80 -12.83 -15.77
C SER A 212 -2.93 -13.58 -15.04
N LYS A 213 -2.65 -14.11 -13.84
CA LYS A 213 -3.55 -14.98 -13.05
C LYS A 213 -3.74 -14.52 -11.60
N VAL A 214 -2.86 -13.66 -11.10
CA VAL A 214 -2.85 -13.21 -9.71
C VAL A 214 -2.58 -11.72 -9.61
N HIS A 215 -2.95 -11.13 -8.48
CA HIS A 215 -2.75 -9.73 -8.20
C HIS A 215 -1.26 -9.30 -8.26
N ASP A 216 -0.98 -8.10 -8.78
CA ASP A 216 0.38 -7.56 -9.02
C ASP A 216 1.26 -7.51 -7.76
N LYS A 217 0.64 -7.46 -6.56
CA LYS A 217 1.35 -7.49 -5.27
C LYS A 217 1.66 -8.88 -4.73
N VAL A 218 1.18 -9.96 -5.35
CA VAL A 218 1.48 -11.33 -4.92
C VAL A 218 2.96 -11.62 -5.15
N VAL A 219 3.65 -12.02 -4.08
CA VAL A 219 5.05 -12.48 -4.10
C VAL A 219 5.11 -14.01 -4.18
N ASN A 220 4.25 -14.68 -3.42
CA ASN A 220 3.98 -16.11 -3.54
C ASN A 220 2.54 -16.41 -3.10
N ILE A 221 1.98 -17.53 -3.56
CA ILE A 221 0.64 -17.96 -3.18
C ILE A 221 0.60 -19.49 -3.08
N CYS A 222 0.21 -19.99 -1.91
CA CYS A 222 0.28 -21.39 -1.52
C CYS A 222 -1.10 -21.87 -1.05
N PRO A 223 -2.02 -22.24 -1.95
CA PRO A 223 -3.28 -22.84 -1.55
C PRO A 223 -3.08 -24.22 -0.90
N ALA A 224 -3.88 -24.53 0.10
CA ALA A 224 -3.95 -25.80 0.81
C ALA A 224 -5.42 -26.13 1.14
N GLY A 225 -6.05 -27.02 0.36
CA GLY A 225 -7.46 -27.35 0.51
C GLY A 225 -8.37 -26.15 0.18
N ASP A 226 -9.21 -25.75 1.14
CA ASP A 226 -10.14 -24.61 1.02
C ASP A 226 -9.55 -23.27 1.48
N GLY A 227 -8.24 -23.20 1.68
CA GLY A 227 -7.54 -21.98 2.07
C GLY A 227 -6.06 -22.01 1.68
N GLY A 228 -5.20 -21.43 2.52
CA GLY A 228 -3.75 -21.44 2.33
C GLY A 228 -3.09 -20.20 2.89
N GLU A 229 -1.96 -19.82 2.31
CA GLU A 229 -1.26 -18.57 2.62
C GLU A 229 -0.90 -17.82 1.33
N VAL A 230 -0.86 -16.50 1.40
CA VAL A 230 -0.40 -15.63 0.32
C VAL A 230 0.52 -14.56 0.89
N THR A 231 1.68 -14.38 0.27
CA THR A 231 2.60 -13.28 0.62
C THR A 231 2.40 -12.13 -0.34
N LEU A 232 2.13 -10.95 0.22
CA LEU A 232 1.87 -9.71 -0.52
C LEU A 232 2.95 -8.67 -0.20
N SER A 233 3.35 -7.89 -1.21
CA SER A 233 4.23 -6.74 -1.02
C SER A 233 3.52 -5.60 -0.30
N LEU A 234 4.25 -4.94 0.61
CA LEU A 234 3.80 -3.77 1.36
C LEU A 234 4.30 -2.49 0.71
N THR A 235 3.54 -1.42 0.90
CA THR A 235 3.91 -0.07 0.48
C THR A 235 4.32 0.75 1.72
N PRO A 236 5.47 1.42 1.69
CA PRO A 236 5.87 2.33 2.76
C PRO A 236 5.19 3.70 2.64
N GLY A 237 4.99 4.37 3.77
CA GLY A 237 4.47 5.74 3.82
C GLY A 237 4.58 6.34 5.21
N PHE A 238 3.74 7.34 5.50
CA PHE A 238 3.68 8.01 6.80
C PHE A 238 2.25 8.22 7.26
N SER A 239 2.02 8.35 8.56
CA SER A 239 0.76 8.80 9.14
C SER A 239 1.04 9.49 10.46
N PHE A 240 0.55 10.72 10.67
CA PHE A 240 0.84 11.53 11.86
C PHE A 240 2.35 11.60 12.20
N ALA A 241 3.19 11.84 11.19
CA ALA A 241 4.66 11.83 11.28
C ALA A 241 5.31 10.49 11.67
N LYS A 242 4.53 9.41 11.79
CA LYS A 242 5.02 8.05 12.02
C LYS A 242 5.21 7.36 10.68
N PRO A 243 6.36 6.72 10.42
CA PRO A 243 6.47 5.84 9.27
C PRO A 243 5.52 4.64 9.42
N VAL A 244 4.98 4.15 8.31
CA VAL A 244 4.04 3.01 8.29
C VAL A 244 4.30 2.09 7.10
N LEU A 245 3.84 0.85 7.23
CA LEU A 245 3.64 -0.06 6.11
C LEU A 245 2.13 -0.31 5.94
N TYR A 246 1.65 -0.23 4.71
CA TYR A 246 0.27 -0.51 4.33
C TYR A 246 0.23 -1.45 3.13
N LEU A 247 -0.92 -2.07 2.90
CA LEU A 247 -1.15 -3.00 1.81
C LEU A 247 -2.17 -2.39 0.85
N SER A 248 -1.75 -1.82 -0.28
CA SER A 248 -2.69 -1.35 -1.32
C SER A 248 -3.23 -2.56 -2.12
N THR A 249 -4.53 -2.65 -2.37
CA THR A 249 -5.11 -3.80 -3.12
C THR A 249 -6.10 -3.40 -4.21
N GLU A 250 -6.74 -2.25 -4.12
CA GLU A 250 -7.63 -1.76 -5.17
C GLU A 250 -7.58 -0.24 -5.31
N ALA A 251 -7.98 0.27 -6.47
CA ALA A 251 -8.32 1.68 -6.61
C ALA A 251 -9.55 1.88 -7.50
N SER A 252 -10.30 2.96 -7.28
CA SER A 252 -11.56 3.23 -7.99
C SER A 252 -11.39 3.52 -9.49
N ASP A 253 -10.20 3.95 -9.91
CA ASP A 253 -9.92 4.35 -11.29
C ASP A 253 -8.58 3.77 -11.82
N ALA A 254 -8.42 3.76 -13.14
CA ALA A 254 -7.28 3.16 -13.82
C ALA A 254 -5.97 3.86 -13.49
N LEU A 255 -5.97 5.19 -13.34
CA LEU A 255 -4.76 5.96 -13.00
C LEU A 255 -4.18 5.54 -11.64
N PRO A 256 -4.90 5.66 -10.50
CA PRO A 256 -4.38 5.23 -9.22
C PRO A 256 -4.13 3.71 -9.17
N ALA A 257 -4.95 2.90 -9.84
CA ALA A 257 -4.75 1.45 -9.89
C ALA A 257 -3.41 1.08 -10.56
N ALA A 258 -3.12 1.72 -11.70
CA ALA A 258 -1.85 1.57 -12.37
C ALA A 258 -0.68 2.10 -11.51
N MET A 259 -0.81 3.28 -10.91
CA MET A 259 0.26 3.87 -10.08
C MET A 259 0.64 2.99 -8.87
N GLU A 260 -0.35 2.47 -8.14
CA GLU A 260 -0.16 1.65 -6.94
C GLU A 260 0.15 0.16 -7.24
N GLY A 261 -0.13 -0.29 -8.47
CA GLY A 261 0.00 -1.69 -8.86
C GLY A 261 -1.05 -2.58 -8.20
N VAL A 262 -2.31 -2.20 -8.39
CA VAL A 262 -3.47 -2.80 -7.73
C VAL A 262 -4.61 -3.02 -8.71
N THR A 263 -5.62 -3.80 -8.32
CA THR A 263 -6.80 -4.04 -9.15
C THR A 263 -7.65 -2.77 -9.28
N GLN A 264 -8.01 -2.41 -10.50
CA GLN A 264 -9.04 -1.39 -10.71
C GLN A 264 -10.40 -1.93 -10.27
N ALA A 265 -11.06 -1.24 -9.34
CA ALA A 265 -12.35 -1.63 -8.76
C ALA A 265 -13.42 -0.57 -9.04
N PRO A 266 -14.15 -0.67 -10.17
CA PRO A 266 -15.15 0.31 -10.56
C PRO A 266 -16.25 0.54 -9.53
N GLY A 267 -16.61 -0.47 -8.73
CA GLY A 267 -17.65 -0.35 -7.70
C GLY A 267 -17.32 0.69 -6.62
N LEU A 268 -16.04 0.97 -6.36
CA LEU A 268 -15.63 1.99 -5.40
C LEU A 268 -16.01 3.41 -5.84
N LYS A 269 -16.31 3.65 -7.12
CA LYS A 269 -16.73 4.98 -7.62
C LYS A 269 -18.08 5.45 -7.07
N ASP A 270 -18.89 4.55 -6.52
CA ASP A 270 -20.19 4.90 -5.94
C ASP A 270 -20.07 5.51 -4.53
N ILE A 271 -18.88 5.44 -3.93
CA ILE A 271 -18.58 6.10 -2.66
C ILE A 271 -18.35 7.59 -2.91
N THR A 272 -19.06 8.42 -2.14
CA THR A 272 -18.83 9.86 -2.13
C THR A 272 -17.56 10.19 -1.33
N VAL A 273 -16.75 11.11 -1.86
CA VAL A 273 -15.46 11.55 -1.30
C VAL A 273 -15.47 13.06 -1.01
N GLY A 274 -14.42 13.58 -0.38
CA GLY A 274 -14.31 14.99 0.01
C GLY A 274 -15.03 15.35 1.32
N HIS A 275 -15.43 14.36 2.10
CA HIS A 275 -16.12 14.52 3.38
C HIS A 275 -15.67 13.49 4.42
N ASP A 276 -14.40 13.09 4.39
CA ASP A 276 -13.80 12.04 5.22
C ASP A 276 -14.14 12.15 6.72
N ASP A 277 -14.05 13.35 7.30
CA ASP A 277 -14.31 13.62 8.73
C ASP A 277 -15.80 13.90 9.06
N SER A 278 -16.72 13.71 8.11
CA SER A 278 -18.15 13.96 8.32
C SER A 278 -18.93 12.74 8.78
N ALA A 279 -20.15 12.98 9.27
CA ALA A 279 -21.13 11.91 9.46
C ALA A 279 -21.34 11.11 8.16
N PHE A 280 -21.56 9.81 8.31
CA PHE A 280 -21.82 8.87 7.20
C PHE A 280 -20.69 8.72 6.18
N SER A 281 -19.49 9.18 6.49
CA SER A 281 -18.34 9.01 5.62
C SER A 281 -17.72 7.62 5.77
N PRO A 282 -17.50 6.88 4.66
CA PRO A 282 -16.78 5.62 4.70
C PRO A 282 -15.29 5.77 4.40
N VAL A 283 -14.78 6.98 4.15
CA VAL A 283 -13.40 7.21 3.69
C VAL A 283 -12.56 7.95 4.72
N GLU A 284 -11.25 7.80 4.58
CA GLU A 284 -10.22 8.59 5.27
C GLU A 284 -9.25 9.21 4.24
N ARG A 285 -8.47 10.24 4.54
CA ARG A 285 -7.62 10.91 3.55
C ARG A 285 -6.27 10.23 3.34
N LEU A 286 -5.83 10.18 2.10
CA LEU A 286 -4.44 9.89 1.73
C LEU A 286 -3.89 11.03 0.89
N PHE A 287 -2.75 11.56 1.29
CA PHE A 287 -2.08 12.69 0.67
C PHE A 287 -0.91 12.22 -0.18
N ALA A 288 -0.88 12.66 -1.44
CA ALA A 288 0.20 12.34 -2.36
C ALA A 288 0.78 13.59 -3.01
N ALA A 289 2.10 13.71 -2.97
CA ALA A 289 2.82 14.79 -3.65
C ALA A 289 2.94 14.49 -5.16
N VAL A 290 2.67 15.46 -6.01
CA VAL A 290 3.03 15.39 -7.44
C VAL A 290 4.53 15.62 -7.61
N ASN A 291 5.01 16.77 -7.13
CA ASN A 291 6.32 17.34 -7.45
C ASN A 291 7.22 17.53 -6.22
N GLY A 292 7.13 16.61 -5.25
CA GLY A 292 8.03 16.56 -4.10
C GLY A 292 9.52 16.47 -4.51
N PRO A 293 10.45 16.51 -3.54
CA PRO A 293 11.86 16.35 -3.86
C PRO A 293 12.13 15.04 -4.62
N THR A 294 13.12 15.06 -5.51
CA THR A 294 13.53 13.89 -6.31
C THR A 294 15.01 13.58 -6.12
N GLY A 295 15.47 12.47 -6.68
CA GLY A 295 16.81 11.92 -6.60
C GLY A 295 16.82 10.63 -5.78
N LYS A 296 17.27 9.51 -6.38
CA LYS A 296 17.34 8.21 -5.70
C LYS A 296 18.16 8.20 -4.39
N ALA A 297 19.19 9.05 -4.31
CA ALA A 297 20.01 9.22 -3.11
C ALA A 297 19.53 10.38 -2.19
N ASN A 298 18.45 11.07 -2.56
CA ASN A 298 17.92 12.17 -1.78
C ASN A 298 17.03 11.60 -0.65
N PRO A 299 17.41 11.75 0.63
CA PRO A 299 16.61 11.25 1.76
C PRO A 299 15.28 12.00 1.95
N GLN A 300 15.07 13.09 1.20
CA GLN A 300 13.81 13.83 1.16
C GLN A 300 12.95 13.46 -0.06
N ARG A 301 13.34 12.47 -0.88
CA ARG A 301 12.58 12.13 -2.09
C ARG A 301 11.13 11.81 -1.75
N GLN A 302 10.18 12.25 -2.58
CA GLN A 302 8.76 12.01 -2.36
C GLN A 302 7.96 12.32 -3.63
N GLY A 303 6.87 11.58 -3.82
CA GLY A 303 5.81 11.92 -4.74
C GLY A 303 5.89 11.21 -6.08
N PHE A 304 4.86 11.45 -6.89
CA PHE A 304 4.67 10.78 -8.17
C PHE A 304 5.80 11.04 -9.15
N ASN A 305 6.37 12.25 -9.19
CA ASN A 305 7.52 12.52 -10.05
C ASN A 305 8.73 11.66 -9.68
N SER A 306 8.96 11.44 -8.38
CA SER A 306 10.05 10.59 -7.89
C SER A 306 9.78 9.13 -8.23
N ALA A 307 8.58 8.64 -7.94
CA ALA A 307 8.18 7.26 -8.21
C ALA A 307 8.22 6.92 -9.71
N LEU A 308 7.67 7.80 -10.57
CA LEU A 308 7.67 7.62 -12.02
C LEU A 308 9.06 7.72 -12.65
N SER A 309 10.00 8.37 -11.96
CA SER A 309 11.41 8.40 -12.36
C SER A 309 12.20 7.16 -11.89
N GLY A 310 11.54 6.17 -11.28
CA GLY A 310 12.16 4.93 -10.82
C GLY A 310 12.99 5.09 -9.53
N GLU A 311 12.69 6.11 -8.73
CA GLU A 311 13.46 6.44 -7.53
C GLU A 311 12.96 5.74 -6.27
N GLY A 312 11.82 5.04 -6.33
CA GLY A 312 11.23 4.28 -5.22
C GLY A 312 9.73 4.47 -5.13
N SER A 313 9.15 4.18 -3.95
CA SER A 313 7.73 4.45 -3.67
C SER A 313 7.41 5.96 -3.63
N PRO A 314 6.14 6.36 -3.82
CA PRO A 314 5.74 7.77 -3.73
C PRO A 314 5.77 8.32 -2.29
N LEU A 315 5.85 7.45 -1.28
CA LEU A 315 5.87 7.81 0.14
C LEU A 315 4.68 8.69 0.54
N ASN A 316 3.48 8.17 0.25
CA ASN A 316 2.21 8.81 0.58
C ASN A 316 2.06 9.01 2.09
N VAL A 317 1.27 10.01 2.47
CA VAL A 317 0.87 10.27 3.87
C VAL A 317 -0.58 9.85 4.05
N LEU A 318 -0.86 8.95 4.99
CA LEU A 318 -2.21 8.53 5.35
C LEU A 318 -2.70 9.38 6.53
N GLY A 319 -4.00 9.65 6.55
CA GLY A 319 -4.70 10.26 7.68
C GLY A 319 -4.86 9.30 8.85
N GLY A 320 -6.03 9.28 9.47
CA GLY A 320 -6.33 8.49 10.66
C GLY A 320 -6.05 6.98 10.52
N ILE A 321 -5.12 6.45 11.34
CA ILE A 321 -4.86 5.00 11.44
C ILE A 321 -5.24 4.47 12.83
N PRO A 322 -5.52 3.15 12.98
CA PRO A 322 -5.82 2.59 14.29
C PRO A 322 -4.67 2.86 15.28
N THR A 323 -5.02 3.06 16.56
CA THR A 323 -4.10 3.43 17.66
C THR A 323 -3.51 4.85 17.60
N VAL A 324 -3.82 5.62 16.56
CA VAL A 324 -3.46 7.04 16.44
C VAL A 324 -4.71 7.90 16.38
N ALA A 325 -5.71 7.48 15.59
CA ALA A 325 -7.00 8.14 15.45
C ALA A 325 -8.15 7.12 15.50
N THR A 326 -9.39 7.61 15.65
CA THR A 326 -10.60 6.79 15.83
C THR A 326 -11.44 6.62 14.57
N ASP A 327 -11.10 7.34 13.53
CA ASP A 327 -11.80 7.55 12.26
C ASP A 327 -11.19 6.73 11.11
N TYR A 328 -10.43 5.67 11.43
CA TYR A 328 -9.79 4.83 10.42
C TYR A 328 -10.78 4.23 9.40
N SER A 329 -10.40 4.33 8.13
CA SER A 329 -10.94 3.54 7.03
C SER A 329 -9.82 2.98 6.16
N PRO A 330 -9.94 1.73 5.64
CA PRO A 330 -9.04 1.26 4.60
C PRO A 330 -9.30 1.93 3.24
N LEU A 331 -10.41 2.67 3.09
CA LEU A 331 -10.79 3.38 1.87
C LEU A 331 -10.25 4.80 1.91
N TRP A 332 -9.19 5.06 1.17
CA TRP A 332 -8.51 6.35 1.20
C TRP A 332 -8.94 7.27 0.07
N ASP A 333 -9.54 8.40 0.41
CA ASP A 333 -9.78 9.53 -0.48
C ASP A 333 -8.44 10.20 -0.83
N LEU A 334 -8.00 10.01 -2.07
CA LEU A 334 -6.73 10.52 -2.56
C LEU A 334 -6.80 12.04 -2.74
N ASN A 335 -6.06 12.75 -1.89
CA ASN A 335 -5.85 14.18 -1.91
C ASN A 335 -4.46 14.46 -2.50
N VAL A 336 -4.42 15.10 -3.67
CA VAL A 336 -3.16 15.30 -4.40
C VAL A 336 -2.70 16.74 -4.24
N TYR A 337 -1.42 16.94 -3.93
CA TYR A 337 -0.84 18.28 -3.80
C TYR A 337 0.39 18.50 -4.66
N GLU A 338 0.64 19.76 -4.97
CA GLU A 338 1.79 20.24 -5.73
C GLU A 338 2.43 21.41 -4.99
N TRP A 339 3.73 21.36 -4.77
CA TRP A 339 4.53 22.49 -4.33
C TRP A 339 4.47 23.62 -5.34
N THR A 340 4.13 24.82 -4.89
CA THR A 340 4.05 25.99 -5.77
C THR A 340 5.43 26.39 -6.31
N LYS A 341 5.44 27.02 -7.48
CA LYS A 341 6.68 27.58 -8.08
C LYS A 341 7.39 28.55 -7.13
N ALA A 342 6.63 29.37 -6.39
CA ALA A 342 7.16 30.29 -5.39
C ALA A 342 7.86 29.55 -4.25
N SER A 343 7.25 28.48 -3.72
CA SER A 343 7.85 27.67 -2.65
C SER A 343 9.11 26.93 -3.10
N ILE A 344 9.11 26.45 -4.35
CA ILE A 344 10.30 25.82 -4.94
C ILE A 344 11.42 26.85 -5.11
N ALA A 345 11.13 28.04 -5.64
CA ALA A 345 12.12 29.12 -5.78
C ALA A 345 12.68 29.58 -4.43
N ALA A 346 11.84 29.58 -3.38
CA ALA A 346 12.24 29.88 -2.01
C ALA A 346 12.92 28.69 -1.28
N SER A 347 13.12 27.56 -1.96
CA SER A 347 13.76 26.35 -1.41
C SER A 347 13.02 25.73 -0.20
N TYR A 348 11.70 25.90 -0.13
CA TYR A 348 10.86 25.33 0.93
C TYR A 348 10.45 23.88 0.67
N ARG A 349 10.60 23.40 -0.57
CA ARG A 349 10.19 22.05 -0.96
C ARG A 349 10.98 20.98 -0.20
N SER A 350 10.27 20.22 0.64
CA SER A 350 10.80 19.08 1.41
C SER A 350 9.85 17.88 1.35
N ARG A 351 10.27 16.75 1.94
CA ARG A 351 9.34 15.66 2.25
C ARG A 351 8.33 16.16 3.29
N LEU A 352 7.06 15.82 3.11
CA LEU A 352 6.00 16.03 4.10
C LEU A 352 5.55 14.66 4.59
N ILE A 353 5.43 14.50 5.91
CA ILE A 353 5.17 13.19 6.53
C ILE A 353 3.94 13.20 7.44
N GLU A 354 3.22 14.31 7.46
CA GLU A 354 2.19 14.58 8.45
C GLU A 354 1.06 15.40 7.82
N GLU A 355 -0.16 15.02 8.13
CA GLU A 355 -1.39 15.56 7.54
C GLU A 355 -1.55 17.05 7.84
N PHE A 356 -1.50 17.47 9.10
CA PHE A 356 -1.75 18.86 9.47
C PHE A 356 -0.66 19.82 8.98
N GLN A 357 0.56 19.32 8.76
CA GLN A 357 1.61 20.03 8.06
C GLN A 357 1.22 20.29 6.61
N ILE A 358 0.71 19.27 5.90
CA ILE A 358 0.23 19.41 4.51
C ILE A 358 -0.93 20.40 4.48
N LEU A 359 -1.95 20.23 5.34
CA LEU A 359 -3.11 21.12 5.39
C LEU A 359 -2.73 22.56 5.70
N GLY A 360 -1.84 22.78 6.67
CA GLY A 360 -1.36 24.13 6.99
C GLY A 360 -0.52 24.76 5.86
N LEU A 361 0.22 23.97 5.09
CA LEU A 361 0.93 24.46 3.91
C LEU A 361 -0.04 24.79 2.77
N ALA A 362 -1.12 24.02 2.61
CA ALA A 362 -2.16 24.27 1.62
C ALA A 362 -2.94 25.54 1.94
N GLU A 363 -3.38 25.69 3.19
CA GLU A 363 -4.08 26.89 3.70
C GLU A 363 -3.28 28.17 3.44
N ARG A 364 -1.95 28.12 3.63
CA ARG A 364 -1.04 29.25 3.42
C ARG A 364 -0.56 29.42 1.97
N GLY A 365 -1.02 28.58 1.04
CA GLY A 365 -0.68 28.65 -0.38
C GLY A 365 0.76 28.25 -0.73
N PHE A 366 1.46 27.54 0.16
CA PHE A 366 2.79 26.97 -0.16
C PHE A 366 2.67 25.74 -1.08
N ILE A 367 1.59 24.99 -0.91
CA ILE A 367 1.18 23.91 -1.82
C ILE A 367 -0.24 24.18 -2.32
N THR A 368 -0.58 23.61 -3.47
CA THR A 368 -1.91 23.68 -4.08
C THR A 368 -2.34 22.29 -4.54
N GLY A 369 -3.54 22.14 -5.10
CA GLY A 369 -3.83 21.00 -5.97
C GLY A 369 -3.00 21.05 -7.26
N PRO A 370 -3.03 19.98 -8.08
CA PRO A 370 -2.29 19.90 -9.33
C PRO A 370 -2.54 21.10 -10.25
N GLY A 371 -1.47 21.63 -10.86
CA GLY A 371 -1.58 22.75 -11.80
C GLY A 371 -2.05 24.07 -11.18
N GLY A 372 -2.01 24.21 -9.85
CA GLY A 372 -2.45 25.42 -9.15
C GLY A 372 -3.94 25.43 -8.76
N ALA A 373 -4.65 24.31 -8.94
CA ALA A 373 -6.03 24.17 -8.50
C ALA A 373 -6.16 24.26 -6.96
N PRO A 374 -7.36 24.51 -6.41
CA PRO A 374 -7.60 24.34 -4.99
C PRO A 374 -7.19 22.94 -4.51
N PHE A 375 -6.58 22.86 -3.34
CA PHE A 375 -6.24 21.59 -2.70
C PHE A 375 -7.51 20.86 -2.23
N GLY A 376 -7.56 19.53 -2.39
CA GLY A 376 -8.66 18.70 -1.93
C GLY A 376 -8.68 17.32 -2.58
N SER A 377 -9.83 16.63 -2.43
CA SER A 377 -10.07 15.31 -3.02
C SER A 377 -9.87 15.31 -4.54
N SER A 378 -9.24 14.26 -5.04
CA SER A 378 -9.10 14.00 -6.48
C SER A 378 -10.30 13.29 -7.10
N GLY A 379 -11.28 12.85 -6.29
CA GLY A 379 -12.34 11.95 -6.76
C GLY A 379 -11.95 10.47 -6.78
N PHE A 380 -10.70 10.13 -6.42
CA PHE A 380 -10.20 8.76 -6.43
C PHE A 380 -10.13 8.15 -5.05
N ILE A 381 -10.40 6.85 -4.99
CA ILE A 381 -10.26 6.04 -3.78
C ILE A 381 -9.18 4.99 -4.02
N VAL A 382 -8.34 4.77 -3.03
CA VAL A 382 -7.43 3.62 -2.99
C VAL A 382 -7.74 2.80 -1.73
N ASN A 383 -7.94 1.49 -1.87
CA ASN A 383 -8.10 0.57 -0.75
C ASN A 383 -6.71 0.16 -0.25
N CYS A 384 -6.30 0.65 0.93
CA CYS A 384 -4.98 0.40 1.51
C CYS A 384 -5.02 0.09 3.02
N PRO A 385 -5.38 -1.12 3.44
CA PRO A 385 -5.32 -1.51 4.84
C PRO A 385 -3.95 -1.25 5.48
N VAL A 386 -3.94 -0.64 6.66
CA VAL A 386 -2.68 -0.36 7.38
C VAL A 386 -2.21 -1.62 8.07
N VAL A 387 -0.94 -1.98 7.86
CA VAL A 387 -0.38 -3.23 8.35
C VAL A 387 0.45 -3.01 9.61
N TRP A 388 1.27 -1.97 9.60
CA TRP A 388 2.22 -1.71 10.66
C TRP A 388 2.50 -0.22 10.78
N ARG A 389 2.61 0.26 12.01
CA ARG A 389 3.20 1.57 12.30
C ARG A 389 4.55 1.40 12.98
N PHE A 390 5.53 2.16 12.54
CA PHE A 390 6.80 2.32 13.22
C PHE A 390 6.67 3.32 14.38
N LEU A 391 7.80 3.60 15.05
CA LEU A 391 7.92 4.49 16.22
C LEU A 391 7.21 5.85 16.05
#